data_AF-A0AAN8F020-F1
#
_entry.id   AF-A0AAN8F020-F1
#
_cell.length_a   1.000
_cell.length_b   1.000
_cell.length_c   1.000
_cell.angle_alpha   90.00
_cell.angle_beta   90.00
_cell.angle_gamma   90.00
#
_symmetry.space_group_name_H-M   'P 1'
#
loop_
_entity.id
_entity.type
_entity.pdbx_description
1 polymer ?
#
loop_
_entity_poly.entity_id
_entity_poly.type
_entity_poly.pdbx_seq_one_letter_code
_entity_poly.pdbx_strand_id
1 'polypeptide(L)'
;MPSTSSPATPRTIPVLLLKTRSQPDDTYEEHFSNTTATSPDREASSTYTFSPHFIPVLEHTQNAPALSHLGDLLRTGELKRNYGGMIFTSQRAVEAWADTVHAVENDSPSAQPHQPQSDPPDPFSNMDMLTPFPLYVVGPATERALTTLTVQSAAIPHSPFRRLNTSIHGAHTGNGANLATFILRHYEQLHREHYFTYFEAPRLPYVPLLGMSSQNYGRKRLEADDPRLRKKPLLFLVGEVRRDVIPRTLAGAEDRIEVEEVEVYATGVMEGFEREFVGLCKRLDEEDAGGSGVRAVVVFSPQGSDVMLRGIGYLDGNGRATEKARRRWWQDEGGANVNAQVRWIVVTIGPTTRDHLRDTFGVEPDVCAEKPSPEGLRRGVEAFLREKNVTV
;
A
#
# COMPACT_ATOMS: atom_id res chain seq x y z
N MET A 1 36.16 35.80 -42.86
CA MET A 1 34.80 35.38 -42.45
C MET A 1 34.98 34.13 -41.58
N PRO A 2 34.86 34.21 -40.25
CA PRO A 2 34.82 33.01 -39.44
C PRO A 2 33.49 32.30 -39.68
N SER A 3 33.55 31.01 -40.01
CA SER A 3 32.40 30.13 -40.21
C SER A 3 31.68 29.93 -38.88
N THR A 4 30.49 30.49 -38.74
CA THR A 4 29.58 30.20 -37.63
C THR A 4 29.07 28.77 -37.77
N SER A 5 29.61 27.85 -36.96
CA SER A 5 28.99 26.56 -36.71
C SER A 5 27.64 26.79 -36.03
N SER A 6 26.57 26.23 -36.60
CA SER A 6 25.28 26.20 -35.91
C SER A 6 25.43 25.42 -34.60
N PRO A 7 24.89 25.90 -33.47
CA PRO A 7 24.90 25.14 -32.22
C PRO A 7 24.13 23.83 -32.45
N ALA A 8 24.75 22.70 -32.14
CA ALA A 8 24.10 21.40 -32.19
C ALA A 8 22.88 21.41 -31.26
N THR A 9 21.71 21.01 -31.77
CA THR A 9 20.50 20.87 -30.97
C THR A 9 20.79 19.86 -29.84
N PRO A 10 20.51 20.19 -28.57
CA PRO A 10 20.72 19.25 -27.47
C PRO A 10 19.89 18.00 -27.71
N ARG A 11 20.51 16.83 -27.56
CA ARG A 11 19.85 15.55 -27.78
C ARG A 11 18.98 15.18 -26.57
N THR A 12 17.78 14.67 -26.82
CA THR A 12 16.84 14.33 -25.75
C THR A 12 16.91 12.83 -25.46
N ILE A 13 17.08 12.46 -24.19
CA ILE A 13 17.05 11.07 -23.71
C ILE A 13 15.68 10.81 -23.07
N PRO A 14 14.84 9.95 -23.66
CA PRO A 14 13.61 9.49 -23.01
C PRO A 14 13.91 8.70 -21.73
N VAL A 15 13.21 9.02 -20.64
CA VAL A 15 13.29 8.34 -19.35
C VAL A 15 11.91 7.80 -18.98
N LEU A 16 11.73 6.49 -19.11
CA LEU A 16 10.48 5.80 -18.79
C LEU A 16 10.47 5.49 -17.29
N LEU A 17 9.61 6.19 -16.55
CA LEU A 17 9.42 6.04 -15.12
C LEU A 17 8.28 5.04 -14.87
N LEU A 18 8.62 3.84 -14.41
CA LEU A 18 7.66 2.77 -14.10
C LEU A 18 6.95 3.01 -12.76
N LYS A 19 6.22 4.12 -12.67
CA LYS A 19 5.38 4.49 -11.54
C LYS A 19 4.21 5.35 -11.99
N THR A 20 3.19 5.40 -11.15
CA THR A 20 2.11 6.40 -11.27
C THR A 20 2.65 7.80 -10.98
N ARG A 21 2.34 8.77 -11.84
CA ARG A 21 2.67 10.19 -11.62
C ARG A 21 1.94 10.70 -10.37
N SER A 22 2.67 11.33 -9.46
CA SER A 22 2.10 12.04 -8.32
C SER A 22 1.32 13.28 -8.80
N GLN A 23 0.28 13.67 -8.07
CA GLN A 23 -0.54 14.84 -8.38
C GLN A 23 -0.55 15.79 -7.17
N PRO A 24 -0.55 17.13 -7.37
CA PRO A 24 -0.54 17.84 -8.66
C PRO A 24 0.84 17.83 -9.36
N ASP A 25 1.91 17.85 -8.57
CA ASP A 25 3.29 17.92 -9.03
C ASP A 25 4.06 16.64 -8.69
N ASP A 26 4.98 16.24 -9.57
CA ASP A 26 5.82 15.06 -9.38
C ASP A 26 7.31 15.46 -9.36
N THR A 27 7.96 15.20 -8.22
CA THR A 27 9.39 15.52 -8.03
C THR A 27 10.29 14.86 -9.08
N TYR A 28 9.95 13.67 -9.59
CA TYR A 28 10.76 13.03 -10.65
C TYR A 28 10.66 13.80 -11.96
N GLU A 29 9.47 14.32 -12.29
CA GLU A 29 9.29 15.16 -13.47
C GLU A 29 10.14 16.43 -13.37
N GLU A 30 10.11 17.12 -12.23
CA GLU A 30 10.93 18.31 -11.99
C GLU A 30 12.43 18.04 -12.14
N HIS A 31 12.93 16.95 -11.54
CA HIS A 31 14.35 16.64 -11.55
C HIS A 31 14.87 16.19 -12.92
N PHE A 32 14.05 15.47 -13.70
CA PHE A 32 14.46 15.04 -15.05
C PHE A 32 14.21 16.13 -16.11
N SER A 33 13.19 16.98 -15.98
CA SER A 33 12.87 17.99 -17.01
C SER A 33 13.76 19.24 -16.96
N ASN A 34 14.26 19.63 -15.78
CA ASN A 34 14.78 20.98 -15.54
C ASN A 34 16.30 21.18 -15.78
N THR A 35 17.01 20.32 -16.52
CA THR A 35 18.46 20.55 -16.68
C THR A 35 19.08 19.91 -17.93
N THR A 36 19.80 20.72 -18.71
CA THR A 36 20.79 20.25 -19.68
C THR A 36 22.01 19.69 -18.94
N ALA A 37 22.36 18.43 -19.21
CA ALA A 37 23.60 17.81 -18.79
C ALA A 37 24.64 17.84 -19.93
N THR A 38 25.92 17.90 -19.58
CA THR A 38 27.03 18.03 -20.54
C THR A 38 27.87 16.77 -20.57
N SER A 39 28.12 16.24 -21.77
CA SER A 39 29.09 15.16 -22.02
C SER A 39 30.54 15.68 -21.94
N PRO A 40 31.53 14.89 -21.50
CA PRO A 40 32.88 15.38 -21.23
C PRO A 40 33.84 15.45 -22.44
N ASP A 41 33.37 15.31 -23.68
CA ASP A 41 34.27 15.40 -24.84
C ASP A 41 34.91 16.80 -24.94
N ARG A 42 36.23 16.85 -24.72
CA ARG A 42 37.05 18.07 -24.74
C ARG A 42 37.13 18.75 -26.12
N GLU A 43 36.63 18.11 -27.17
CA GLU A 43 36.60 18.65 -28.54
C GLU A 43 35.17 18.81 -29.10
N ALA A 44 34.14 18.25 -28.45
CA ALA A 44 32.74 18.43 -28.83
C ALA A 44 31.81 18.24 -27.61
N SER A 45 31.52 19.31 -26.87
CA SER A 45 30.56 19.32 -25.76
C SER A 45 29.15 18.93 -26.25
N SER A 46 28.79 17.64 -26.23
CA SER A 46 27.41 17.23 -26.48
C SER A 46 26.55 17.50 -25.24
N THR A 47 25.55 18.35 -25.40
CA THR A 47 24.54 18.64 -24.39
C THR A 47 23.34 17.72 -24.61
N TYR A 48 22.80 17.18 -23.52
CA TYR A 48 21.59 16.38 -23.56
C TYR A 48 20.59 16.81 -22.49
N THR A 49 19.32 16.57 -22.76
CA THR A 49 18.21 16.78 -21.82
C THR A 49 17.51 15.44 -21.58
N PHE A 50 16.85 15.29 -20.43
CA PHE A 50 15.98 14.14 -20.21
C PHE A 50 14.52 14.50 -20.50
N SER A 51 13.76 13.52 -20.96
CA SER A 51 12.31 13.63 -21.18
C SER A 51 11.59 12.53 -20.38
N PRO A 52 11.03 12.86 -19.20
CA PRO A 52 10.36 11.87 -18.35
C PRO A 52 9.00 11.45 -18.92
N HIS A 53 8.72 10.15 -18.88
CA HIS A 53 7.44 9.55 -19.29
C HIS A 53 6.97 8.60 -18.19
N PHE A 54 5.81 8.85 -17.61
CA PHE A 54 5.25 8.01 -16.54
C PHE A 54 4.43 6.86 -17.12
N ILE A 55 4.65 5.66 -16.61
CA ILE A 55 3.90 4.47 -16.98
C ILE A 55 3.45 3.79 -15.67
N PRO A 56 2.16 3.86 -15.32
CA PRO A 56 1.64 3.16 -14.17
C PRO A 56 1.84 1.64 -14.31
N VAL A 57 2.46 1.02 -13.31
CA VAL A 57 2.69 -0.44 -13.31
C VAL A 57 1.79 -1.16 -12.33
N LEU A 58 1.44 -0.51 -11.23
CA LEU A 58 0.64 -1.11 -10.17
C LEU A 58 -0.79 -0.58 -10.23
N GLU A 59 -1.73 -1.49 -10.04
CA GLU A 59 -3.14 -1.19 -9.82
C GLU A 59 -3.57 -1.77 -8.47
N HIS A 60 -4.44 -1.04 -7.77
CA HIS A 60 -5.06 -1.50 -6.54
C HIS A 60 -6.53 -1.83 -6.81
N THR A 61 -6.88 -3.10 -6.73
CA THR A 61 -8.25 -3.56 -6.93
C THR A 61 -8.87 -3.93 -5.60
N GLN A 62 -10.03 -3.39 -5.29
CA GLN A 62 -10.78 -3.76 -4.09
C GLN A 62 -11.29 -5.20 -4.19
N ASN A 63 -11.26 -5.94 -3.08
CA ASN A 63 -11.90 -7.25 -2.98
C ASN A 63 -13.39 -7.07 -2.65
N ALA A 64 -14.19 -6.81 -3.69
CA ALA A 64 -15.62 -6.51 -3.53
C ALA A 64 -16.41 -7.60 -2.76
N PRO A 65 -16.21 -8.91 -2.99
CA PRO A 65 -16.87 -9.95 -2.19
C PRO A 65 -16.57 -9.85 -0.69
N ALA A 66 -15.29 -9.67 -0.32
CA ALA A 66 -14.90 -9.54 1.08
C ALA A 66 -15.49 -8.28 1.73
N LEU A 67 -15.41 -7.14 1.03
CA LEU A 67 -15.96 -5.87 1.49
C LEU A 67 -17.49 -5.93 1.65
N SER A 68 -18.20 -6.59 0.72
CA SER A 68 -19.65 -6.79 0.82
C SER A 68 -20.01 -7.57 2.09
N HIS A 69 -19.29 -8.65 2.39
CA HIS A 69 -19.51 -9.43 3.61
C HIS A 69 -19.28 -8.59 4.88
N LEU A 70 -18.20 -7.79 4.91
CA LEU A 70 -17.93 -6.90 6.04
C LEU A 70 -19.01 -5.81 6.18
N GLY A 71 -19.55 -5.31 5.06
CA GLY A 71 -20.69 -4.40 5.04
C GLY A 71 -21.95 -5.02 5.64
N ASP A 72 -22.23 -6.29 5.34
CA ASP A 72 -23.37 -7.02 5.92
C ASP A 72 -23.20 -7.22 7.44
N LEU A 73 -21.99 -7.56 7.90
CA LEU A 73 -21.68 -7.66 9.34
C LEU A 73 -21.86 -6.32 10.05
N LEU A 74 -21.47 -5.21 9.42
CA LEU A 74 -21.66 -3.87 9.96
C LEU A 74 -23.15 -3.52 10.04
N ARG A 75 -23.91 -3.80 8.96
CA ARG A 75 -25.34 -3.50 8.87
C ARG A 75 -26.15 -4.25 9.93
N THR A 76 -25.88 -5.54 10.09
CA THR A 76 -26.56 -6.43 11.06
C THR A 76 -26.08 -6.23 12.50
N GLY A 77 -24.96 -5.53 12.71
CA GLY A 77 -24.30 -5.37 14.00
C GLY A 77 -23.53 -6.62 14.46
N GLU A 78 -23.40 -7.64 13.61
CA GLU A 78 -22.61 -8.84 13.89
C GLU A 78 -21.12 -8.56 14.01
N LEU A 79 -20.62 -7.49 13.37
CA LEU A 79 -19.21 -7.13 13.43
C LEU A 79 -18.69 -7.02 14.87
N LYS A 80 -19.41 -6.31 15.74
CA LYS A 80 -19.03 -6.14 17.16
C LYS A 80 -19.40 -7.35 18.03
N ARG A 81 -20.34 -8.19 17.58
CA ARG A 81 -20.67 -9.44 18.26
C ARG A 81 -19.56 -10.47 18.07
N ASN A 82 -19.00 -10.55 16.87
CA ASN A 82 -18.02 -11.56 16.48
C ASN A 82 -16.59 -11.11 16.76
N TYR A 83 -16.29 -9.82 16.63
CA TYR A 83 -14.93 -9.30 16.78
C TYR A 83 -14.80 -8.35 17.97
N GLY A 84 -13.60 -8.33 18.53
CA GLY A 84 -13.23 -7.44 19.63
C GLY A 84 -12.56 -6.13 19.19
N GLY A 85 -12.26 -5.98 17.90
CA GLY A 85 -11.58 -4.83 17.33
C GLY A 85 -11.12 -5.11 15.91
N MET A 86 -10.53 -4.10 15.27
CA MET A 86 -9.98 -4.20 13.92
C MET A 86 -8.53 -3.74 13.85
N ILE A 87 -7.79 -4.26 12.87
CA ILE A 87 -6.39 -3.92 12.62
C ILE A 87 -6.25 -3.39 11.18
N PHE A 88 -5.48 -2.32 10.99
CA PHE A 88 -5.17 -1.71 9.70
C PHE A 88 -3.68 -1.37 9.61
N THR A 89 -2.97 -1.94 8.65
CA THR A 89 -1.54 -1.63 8.38
C THR A 89 -1.34 -0.80 7.12
N SER A 90 -2.41 -0.49 6.40
CA SER A 90 -2.38 0.18 5.10
C SER A 90 -3.50 1.22 5.00
N GLN A 91 -3.16 2.40 4.50
CA GLN A 91 -4.14 3.42 4.12
C GLN A 91 -5.16 2.89 3.11
N ARG A 92 -4.75 2.02 2.16
CA ARG A 92 -5.66 1.46 1.14
C ARG A 92 -6.72 0.55 1.74
N ALA A 93 -6.38 -0.21 2.78
CA ALA A 93 -7.36 -1.00 3.52
C ALA A 93 -8.40 -0.11 4.21
N VAL A 94 -7.98 1.04 4.74
CA VAL A 94 -8.88 2.03 5.34
C VAL A 94 -9.81 2.64 4.30
N GLU A 95 -9.31 3.00 3.12
CA GLU A 95 -10.13 3.56 2.04
C GLU A 95 -11.18 2.55 1.55
N ALA A 96 -10.79 1.30 1.31
CA ALA A 96 -11.72 0.24 0.94
C ALA A 96 -12.80 0.00 2.01
N TRP A 97 -12.43 0.07 3.29
CA TRP A 97 -13.37 -0.01 4.40
C TRP A 97 -14.28 1.23 4.47
N ALA A 98 -13.76 2.42 4.25
CA ALA A 98 -14.53 3.66 4.24
C ALA A 98 -15.61 3.64 3.16
N ASP A 99 -15.27 3.20 1.94
CA ASP A 99 -16.24 3.03 0.85
C ASP A 99 -17.37 2.08 1.25
N THR A 100 -17.04 0.98 1.96
CA THR A 100 -18.01 0.02 2.48
C THR A 100 -18.91 0.64 3.55
N VAL A 101 -18.33 1.39 4.50
CA VAL A 101 -19.09 2.09 5.54
C VAL A 101 -20.06 3.10 4.91
N HIS A 102 -19.59 3.90 3.95
CA HIS A 102 -20.42 4.87 3.26
C HIS A 102 -21.53 4.20 2.44
N ALA A 103 -21.26 3.09 1.76
CA ALA A 103 -22.29 2.32 1.07
C ALA A 103 -23.38 1.84 2.04
N VAL A 104 -23.00 1.27 3.20
CA VAL A 104 -23.95 0.82 4.23
C VAL A 104 -24.74 1.99 4.84
N GLU A 105 -24.09 3.13 5.07
CA GLU A 105 -24.73 4.34 5.62
C GLU A 105 -25.72 4.97 4.63
N ASN A 106 -25.40 4.98 3.33
CA ASN A 106 -26.27 5.49 2.27
C ASN A 106 -27.46 4.56 1.98
N ASP A 107 -27.24 3.24 2.06
CA ASP A 107 -28.29 2.24 1.82
C ASP A 107 -29.26 2.08 3.01
N SER A 108 -28.92 2.61 4.20
CA SER A 108 -29.74 2.47 5.41
C SER A 108 -30.95 3.43 5.36
N PRO A 109 -32.14 3.00 4.93
CA PRO A 109 -33.29 3.87 4.84
C PRO A 109 -33.98 3.83 6.20
N SER A 110 -33.68 4.78 7.08
CA SER A 110 -34.49 5.08 8.29
C SER A 110 -35.15 3.84 8.90
N ALA A 111 -34.35 2.82 9.24
CA ALA A 111 -34.91 1.59 9.81
C ALA A 111 -35.46 1.97 11.18
N GLN A 112 -36.79 2.08 11.28
CA GLN A 112 -37.44 2.05 12.58
C GLN A 112 -36.95 0.78 13.29
N PRO A 113 -36.58 0.87 14.57
CA PRO A 113 -36.15 -0.31 15.31
C PRO A 113 -37.27 -1.35 15.26
N HIS A 114 -37.07 -2.42 14.49
CA HIS A 114 -37.87 -3.63 14.63
C HIS A 114 -37.74 -4.05 16.09
N GLN A 115 -38.82 -3.91 16.87
CA GLN A 115 -38.90 -4.48 18.19
C GLN A 115 -38.74 -6.00 18.04
N PRO A 116 -37.70 -6.62 18.63
CA PRO A 116 -37.63 -8.08 18.69
C PRO A 116 -38.84 -8.59 19.48
N GLN A 117 -39.57 -9.53 18.90
CA GLN A 117 -40.63 -10.26 19.59
C GLN A 117 -40.04 -11.08 20.74
N SER A 118 -40.58 -10.87 21.93
CA SER A 118 -40.83 -11.85 23.00
C SER A 118 -39.68 -12.75 23.49
N ASP A 119 -38.57 -12.16 23.89
CA ASP A 119 -37.75 -12.70 24.98
C ASP A 119 -37.63 -11.63 26.09
N PRO A 120 -37.56 -12.01 27.38
CA PRO A 120 -37.25 -11.04 28.44
C PRO A 120 -35.91 -10.36 28.09
N PRO A 121 -35.79 -9.03 28.21
CA PRO A 121 -34.57 -8.33 27.81
C PRO A 121 -33.39 -8.88 28.61
N ASP A 122 -32.44 -9.52 27.93
CA ASP A 122 -31.20 -9.97 28.59
C ASP A 122 -30.52 -8.73 29.19
N PRO A 123 -30.32 -8.67 30.52
CA PRO A 123 -29.71 -7.52 31.20
C PRO A 123 -28.30 -7.19 30.69
N PHE A 124 -27.65 -8.11 29.95
CA PHE A 124 -26.34 -7.91 29.32
C PHE A 124 -26.41 -7.56 27.83
N SER A 125 -27.60 -7.37 27.24
CA SER A 125 -27.75 -7.01 25.81
C SER A 125 -26.97 -5.74 25.42
N ASN A 126 -26.75 -4.84 26.38
CA ASN A 126 -26.02 -3.57 26.16
C ASN A 126 -24.51 -3.66 26.48
N MET A 127 -24.00 -4.84 26.86
CA MET A 127 -22.59 -5.05 27.22
C MET A 127 -21.65 -4.65 26.08
N ASP A 128 -21.97 -5.11 24.87
CA ASP A 128 -21.23 -4.78 23.66
C ASP A 128 -21.39 -3.30 23.26
N MET A 129 -22.44 -2.58 23.71
CA MET A 129 -22.59 -1.16 23.38
C MET A 129 -21.60 -0.27 24.16
N LEU A 130 -21.31 -0.63 25.41
CA LEU A 130 -20.52 0.21 26.32
C LEU A 130 -19.01 0.02 26.15
N THR A 131 -18.58 -1.16 25.72
CA THR A 131 -17.15 -1.46 25.53
C THR A 131 -16.63 -0.79 24.24
N PRO A 132 -15.57 0.02 24.28
CA PRO A 132 -14.99 0.61 23.07
C PRO A 132 -14.54 -0.46 22.08
N PHE A 133 -14.70 -0.20 20.78
CA PHE A 133 -14.21 -1.08 19.72
C PHE A 133 -12.87 -0.56 19.17
N PRO A 134 -11.72 -1.10 19.61
CA PRO A 134 -10.41 -0.60 19.22
C PRO A 134 -10.14 -0.82 17.72
N LEU A 135 -9.61 0.22 17.08
CA LEU A 135 -9.05 0.21 15.73
C LEU A 135 -7.53 0.40 15.85
N TYR A 136 -6.77 -0.67 15.63
CA TYR A 136 -5.32 -0.66 15.71
C TYR A 136 -4.72 -0.28 14.35
N VAL A 137 -3.79 0.68 14.33
CA VAL A 137 -3.21 1.20 13.09
C VAL A 137 -1.69 1.24 13.11
N VAL A 138 -1.08 1.11 11.93
CA VAL A 138 0.34 1.46 11.71
C VAL A 138 0.44 2.78 10.95
N GLY A 139 1.12 3.75 11.56
CA GLY A 139 1.59 4.97 10.91
C GLY A 139 0.56 6.11 10.85
N PRO A 140 1.03 7.37 10.75
CA PRO A 140 0.15 8.55 10.76
C PRO A 140 -0.81 8.66 9.55
N ALA A 141 -0.45 8.09 8.40
CA ALA A 141 -1.31 8.14 7.21
C ALA A 141 -2.59 7.32 7.40
N THR A 142 -2.45 6.10 7.92
CA THR A 142 -3.56 5.19 8.24
C THR A 142 -4.46 5.79 9.33
N GLU A 143 -3.86 6.35 10.39
CA GLU A 143 -4.60 7.02 11.47
C GLU A 143 -5.44 8.20 10.98
N ARG A 144 -4.86 9.07 10.14
CA ARG A 144 -5.58 10.20 9.55
C ARG A 144 -6.77 9.75 8.73
N ALA A 145 -6.61 8.72 7.90
CA ALA A 145 -7.69 8.18 7.09
C ALA A 145 -8.86 7.66 7.95
N LEU A 146 -8.59 6.89 9.02
CA LEU A 146 -9.64 6.41 9.93
C LEU A 146 -10.29 7.52 10.75
N THR A 147 -9.50 8.53 11.14
CA THR A 147 -10.02 9.70 11.85
C THR A 147 -11.02 10.45 10.98
N THR A 148 -10.71 10.66 9.69
CA THR A 148 -11.63 11.25 8.72
C THR A 148 -12.93 10.45 8.63
N LEU A 149 -12.84 9.13 8.46
CA LEU A 149 -14.03 8.26 8.43
C LEU A 149 -14.87 8.41 9.71
N THR A 150 -14.22 8.39 10.88
CA THR A 150 -14.90 8.53 12.17
C THR A 150 -15.66 9.86 12.28
N VAL A 151 -15.05 10.96 11.84
CA VAL A 151 -15.68 12.29 11.83
C VAL A 151 -16.85 12.35 10.85
N GLN A 152 -16.70 11.77 9.65
CA GLN A 152 -17.75 11.73 8.64
C GLN A 152 -18.97 10.93 9.13
N SER A 153 -18.76 9.71 9.64
CA SER A 153 -19.83 8.88 10.19
C SER A 153 -20.48 9.48 11.44
N ALA A 154 -19.77 10.30 12.22
CA ALA A 154 -20.35 10.98 13.38
C ALA A 154 -21.46 11.99 13.00
N ALA A 155 -21.40 12.56 11.80
CA ALA A 155 -22.40 13.49 11.28
C ALA A 155 -23.70 12.80 10.83
N ILE A 156 -23.69 11.47 10.67
CA ILE A 156 -24.82 10.69 10.17
C ILE A 156 -25.66 10.15 11.33
N PRO A 157 -26.95 10.54 11.47
CA PRO A 157 -27.84 9.96 12.46
C PRO A 157 -27.97 8.45 12.30
N HIS A 158 -27.87 7.70 13.40
CA HIS A 158 -27.95 6.24 13.39
C HIS A 158 -26.92 5.52 12.49
N SER A 159 -25.77 6.14 12.19
CA SER A 159 -24.66 5.47 11.49
C SER A 159 -24.33 4.10 12.15
N PRO A 160 -24.34 3.00 11.38
CA PRO A 160 -23.89 1.68 11.86
C PRO A 160 -22.44 1.70 12.37
N PHE A 161 -21.56 2.44 11.70
CA PHE A 161 -20.18 2.60 12.12
C PHE A 161 -20.07 3.35 13.45
N ARG A 162 -20.83 4.43 13.64
CA ARG A 162 -20.88 5.17 14.91
C ARG A 162 -21.31 4.29 16.09
N ARG A 163 -22.20 3.32 15.88
CA ARG A 163 -22.64 2.37 16.93
C ARG A 163 -21.52 1.45 17.43
N LEU A 164 -20.43 1.31 16.68
CA LEU A 164 -19.28 0.53 17.13
C LEU A 164 -18.57 1.18 18.33
N ASN A 165 -18.72 2.49 18.56
CA ASN A 165 -18.00 3.23 19.62
C ASN A 165 -16.48 3.03 19.48
N THR A 166 -15.93 3.43 18.34
CA THR A 166 -14.55 3.15 17.95
C THR A 166 -13.53 4.01 18.67
N SER A 167 -12.34 3.47 18.93
CA SER A 167 -11.17 4.23 19.41
C SER A 167 -9.92 3.82 18.62
N ILE A 168 -9.14 4.78 18.14
CA ILE A 168 -7.97 4.53 17.26
C ILE A 168 -6.69 4.46 18.11
N HIS A 169 -5.85 3.45 17.88
CA HIS A 169 -4.64 3.20 18.67
C HIS A 169 -3.46 2.74 17.81
N GLY A 170 -2.24 2.96 18.29
CA GLY A 170 -1.03 2.31 17.73
C GLY A 170 -0.32 3.05 16.60
N ALA A 171 -0.79 4.22 16.15
CA ALA A 171 -0.17 4.96 15.04
C ALA A 171 1.34 5.24 15.22
N HIS A 172 1.77 5.43 16.48
CA HIS A 172 3.15 5.67 16.88
C HIS A 172 4.07 4.44 16.80
N THR A 173 3.53 3.24 16.60
CA THR A 173 4.30 1.98 16.63
C THR A 173 5.25 1.83 15.43
N GLY A 174 4.93 2.48 14.30
CA GLY A 174 5.75 2.57 13.10
C GLY A 174 5.81 1.31 12.23
N ASN A 175 5.61 0.12 12.80
CA ASN A 175 5.58 -1.15 12.06
C ASN A 175 4.69 -2.20 12.74
N GLY A 176 4.37 -3.28 12.00
CA GLY A 176 3.50 -4.35 12.48
C GLY A 176 4.02 -5.12 13.71
N ALA A 177 5.34 -5.29 13.85
CA ALA A 177 5.91 -6.03 15.00
C ALA A 177 5.71 -5.26 16.32
N ASN A 178 5.96 -3.95 16.29
CA ASN A 178 5.70 -3.06 17.41
C ASN A 178 4.20 -2.95 17.69
N LEU A 179 3.37 -2.88 16.65
CA LEU A 179 1.92 -2.86 16.81
C LEU A 179 1.40 -4.14 17.48
N ALA A 180 1.91 -5.32 17.10
CA ALA A 180 1.50 -6.57 17.73
C ALA A 180 1.82 -6.58 19.23
N THR A 181 3.02 -6.12 19.62
CA THR A 181 3.40 -5.99 21.03
C THR A 181 2.50 -5.00 21.78
N PHE A 182 2.14 -3.89 21.13
CA PHE A 182 1.18 -2.92 21.67
C PHE A 182 -0.20 -3.54 21.88
N ILE A 183 -0.71 -4.27 20.88
CA ILE A 183 -2.02 -4.95 20.92
C ILE A 183 -2.08 -5.94 22.08
N LEU A 184 -1.05 -6.76 22.30
CA LEU A 184 -1.01 -7.71 23.41
C LEU A 184 -1.29 -7.03 24.76
N ARG A 185 -0.66 -5.88 25.01
CA ARG A 185 -0.82 -5.15 26.28
C ARG A 185 -2.17 -4.44 26.36
N HIS A 186 -2.54 -3.72 25.31
CA HIS A 186 -3.75 -2.90 25.29
C HIS A 186 -5.03 -3.74 25.28
N TYR A 187 -5.06 -4.81 24.48
CA TYR A 187 -6.23 -5.68 24.40
C TYR A 187 -6.42 -6.52 25.67
N GLU A 188 -5.32 -6.92 26.31
CA GLU A 188 -5.35 -7.52 27.65
C GLU A 188 -5.94 -6.56 28.69
N GLN A 189 -5.54 -5.28 28.67
CA GLN A 189 -6.11 -4.28 29.57
C GLN A 189 -7.62 -4.12 29.37
N LEU A 190 -8.07 -3.97 28.12
CA LEU A 190 -9.51 -3.89 27.81
C LEU A 190 -10.27 -5.13 28.27
N HIS A 191 -9.68 -6.31 28.08
CA HIS A 191 -10.27 -7.57 28.53
C HIS A 191 -10.36 -7.64 30.05
N ARG A 192 -9.33 -7.23 30.80
CA ARG A 192 -9.37 -7.15 32.27
C ARG A 192 -10.42 -6.17 32.78
N GLU A 193 -10.53 -5.00 32.17
CA GLU A 193 -11.55 -4.00 32.53
C GLU A 193 -12.96 -4.55 32.28
N HIS A 194 -13.16 -5.24 31.15
CA HIS A 194 -14.41 -5.91 30.83
C HIS A 194 -14.73 -7.02 31.84
N TYR A 195 -13.77 -7.90 32.12
CA TYR A 195 -13.90 -8.98 33.09
C TYR A 195 -14.22 -8.45 34.49
N PHE A 196 -13.50 -7.42 34.94
CA PHE A 196 -13.76 -6.77 36.22
C PHE A 196 -15.18 -6.20 36.27
N THR A 197 -15.61 -5.48 35.23
CA THR A 197 -16.92 -4.81 35.19
C THR A 197 -18.09 -5.78 35.28
N TYR A 198 -18.00 -6.92 34.60
CA TYR A 198 -19.14 -7.85 34.45
C TYR A 198 -19.06 -9.10 35.35
N PHE A 199 -17.90 -9.39 35.93
CA PHE A 199 -17.69 -10.51 36.86
C PHE A 199 -17.19 -10.07 38.24
N GLU A 200 -16.05 -9.36 38.36
CA GLU A 200 -15.39 -9.17 39.66
C GLU A 200 -15.94 -8.02 40.52
N ALA A 201 -16.46 -6.95 39.90
CA ALA A 201 -16.74 -5.68 40.57
C ALA A 201 -17.50 -5.84 41.91
N PRO A 202 -17.01 -5.23 43.02
CA PRO A 202 -17.66 -5.32 44.31
C PRO A 202 -19.08 -4.76 44.25
N ARG A 203 -20.04 -5.46 44.88
CA ARG A 203 -21.36 -4.87 45.15
C ARG A 203 -21.14 -3.80 46.22
N LEU A 204 -21.12 -2.53 45.85
CA LEU A 204 -21.45 -1.51 46.84
C LEU A 204 -22.90 -1.78 47.26
N PRO A 205 -23.19 -2.02 48.56
CA PRO A 205 -24.56 -2.04 49.02
C PRO A 205 -25.08 -0.61 48.89
N TYR A 206 -25.82 -0.30 47.82
CA TYR A 206 -26.47 0.99 47.72
C TYR A 206 -27.57 1.03 48.78
N VAL A 207 -27.38 1.89 49.78
CA VAL A 207 -28.41 2.31 50.72
C VAL A 207 -29.49 3.04 49.92
N PRO A 208 -30.76 2.60 49.93
CA PRO A 208 -31.79 3.27 49.17
C PRO A 208 -32.17 4.58 49.86
N LEU A 209 -31.70 5.72 49.35
CA LEU A 209 -32.31 7.00 49.69
C LEU A 209 -33.59 7.15 48.85
N LEU A 210 -34.72 6.81 49.49
CA LEU A 210 -36.10 7.05 49.07
C LEU A 210 -36.60 6.36 47.77
N GLY A 211 -37.53 5.41 47.96
CA GLY A 211 -38.62 5.17 47.01
C GLY A 211 -38.62 3.82 46.30
N MET A 212 -39.59 2.99 46.68
CA MET A 212 -40.16 1.85 45.95
C MET A 212 -39.35 0.54 45.97
N SER A 213 -39.92 -0.44 46.67
CA SER A 213 -39.56 -1.85 46.66
C SER A 213 -39.59 -2.42 45.24
N SER A 214 -38.41 -2.69 44.68
CA SER A 214 -38.26 -3.61 43.55
C SER A 214 -37.21 -4.65 43.93
N GLN A 215 -37.66 -5.90 44.09
CA GLN A 215 -36.86 -7.07 44.53
C GLN A 215 -35.74 -7.49 43.55
N ASN A 216 -35.43 -6.72 42.50
CA ASN A 216 -34.56 -7.14 41.40
C ASN A 216 -33.34 -6.24 41.13
N TYR A 217 -32.87 -5.45 42.10
CA TYR A 217 -31.70 -4.56 41.93
C TYR A 217 -30.32 -5.21 42.23
N GLY A 218 -30.18 -6.51 42.00
CA GLY A 218 -28.86 -7.08 41.76
C GLY A 218 -28.63 -7.11 40.25
N ARG A 219 -27.71 -6.28 39.70
CA ARG A 219 -27.18 -6.58 38.36
C ARG A 219 -26.75 -8.05 38.38
N LYS A 220 -27.40 -8.88 37.57
CA LYS A 220 -27.00 -10.28 37.35
C LYS A 220 -25.50 -10.25 37.00
N ARG A 221 -24.69 -11.16 37.54
CA ARG A 221 -23.30 -11.33 37.09
C ARG A 221 -23.26 -12.41 36.02
N LEU A 222 -22.26 -12.31 35.15
CA LEU A 222 -21.88 -13.44 34.33
C LEU A 222 -21.16 -14.46 35.21
N GLU A 223 -21.27 -15.74 34.87
CA GLU A 223 -20.45 -16.77 35.50
C GLU A 223 -19.02 -16.68 34.95
N ALA A 224 -18.03 -17.16 35.69
CA ALA A 224 -16.61 -17.01 35.33
C ALA A 224 -16.27 -17.65 33.96
N ASP A 225 -17.01 -18.67 33.55
CA ASP A 225 -16.83 -19.42 32.31
C ASP A 225 -17.71 -18.93 31.15
N ASP A 226 -18.52 -17.89 31.36
CA ASP A 226 -19.43 -17.34 30.35
C ASP A 226 -18.64 -16.93 29.08
N PRO A 227 -19.04 -17.41 27.89
CA PRO A 227 -18.31 -17.12 26.65
C PRO A 227 -18.21 -15.63 26.35
N ARG A 228 -19.14 -14.80 26.86
CA ARG A 228 -19.13 -13.34 26.70
C ARG A 228 -17.98 -12.66 27.44
N LEU A 229 -17.38 -13.32 28.43
CA LEU A 229 -16.20 -12.83 29.14
C LEU A 229 -14.89 -13.18 28.44
N ARG A 230 -14.90 -13.99 27.38
CA ARG A 230 -13.68 -14.39 26.66
C ARG A 230 -13.23 -13.30 25.69
N LYS A 231 -11.92 -13.28 25.39
CA LYS A 231 -11.37 -12.42 24.33
C LYS A 231 -12.00 -12.79 23.00
N LYS A 232 -12.53 -11.80 22.29
CA LYS A 232 -13.02 -11.96 20.93
C LYS A 232 -11.83 -11.91 19.95
N PRO A 233 -11.92 -12.56 18.78
CA PRO A 233 -10.91 -12.41 17.74
C PRO A 233 -10.80 -10.96 17.26
N LEU A 234 -9.65 -10.59 16.72
CA LEU A 234 -9.43 -9.32 16.03
C LEU A 234 -9.54 -9.52 14.53
N LEU A 235 -10.25 -8.63 13.85
CA LEU A 235 -10.38 -8.63 12.40
C LEU A 235 -9.26 -7.79 11.77
N PHE A 236 -8.41 -8.40 10.96
CA PHE A 236 -7.29 -7.72 10.31
C PHE A 236 -7.58 -7.49 8.83
N LEU A 237 -7.80 -6.22 8.47
CA LEU A 237 -8.00 -5.83 7.08
C LEU A 237 -6.64 -5.61 6.41
N VAL A 238 -6.29 -6.51 5.51
CA VAL A 238 -4.99 -6.59 4.84
C VAL A 238 -5.10 -6.37 3.34
N GLY A 239 -3.95 -6.09 2.72
CA GLY A 239 -3.78 -6.31 1.28
C GLY A 239 -3.54 -7.79 0.98
N GLU A 240 -2.89 -8.08 -0.14
CA GLU A 240 -2.43 -9.44 -0.47
C GLU A 240 -1.71 -10.09 0.72
N VAL A 241 -2.24 -11.22 1.20
CA VAL A 241 -1.81 -11.87 2.45
C VAL A 241 -0.38 -12.41 2.31
N ARG A 242 0.60 -11.78 2.97
CA ARG A 242 1.99 -12.24 2.98
C ARG A 242 2.59 -12.24 4.38
N ARG A 243 2.68 -13.44 5.00
CA ARG A 243 3.47 -13.76 6.21
C ARG A 243 3.54 -12.62 7.25
N ASP A 244 2.41 -11.98 7.55
CA ASP A 244 2.39 -10.84 8.45
C ASP A 244 2.88 -11.26 9.85
N VAL A 245 3.58 -10.38 10.52
CA VAL A 245 4.14 -10.60 11.85
C VAL A 245 3.07 -10.49 12.93
N ILE A 246 1.99 -9.73 12.68
CA ILE A 246 0.93 -9.48 13.67
C ILE A 246 0.22 -10.78 14.06
N PRO A 247 -0.41 -11.55 13.14
CA PRO A 247 -1.14 -12.77 13.51
C PRO A 247 -0.27 -13.79 14.25
N ARG A 248 0.98 -13.96 13.80
CA ARG A 248 1.95 -14.87 14.41
C ARG A 248 2.30 -14.46 15.84
N THR A 249 2.52 -13.17 16.07
CA THR A 249 2.88 -12.65 17.39
C THR A 249 1.72 -12.78 18.35
N LEU A 250 0.50 -12.48 17.90
CA LEU A 250 -0.71 -12.55 18.73
C LEU A 250 -1.12 -14.00 19.06
N ALA A 251 -0.95 -14.92 18.12
CA ALA A 251 -1.21 -16.35 18.34
C ALA A 251 -0.13 -17.04 19.21
N GLY A 252 1.09 -16.50 19.23
CA GLY A 252 2.22 -17.05 19.99
C GLY A 252 2.30 -16.62 21.45
N ALA A 253 1.47 -15.68 21.89
CA ALA A 253 1.43 -15.22 23.28
C ALA A 253 0.80 -16.26 24.23
N GLU A 254 1.10 -16.16 25.53
CA GLU A 254 0.46 -16.99 26.57
C GLU A 254 -1.06 -16.78 26.56
N ASP A 255 -1.49 -15.52 26.61
CA ASP A 255 -2.89 -15.12 26.47
C ASP A 255 -3.22 -14.87 24.99
N ARG A 256 -3.32 -15.96 24.22
CA ARG A 256 -3.55 -15.96 22.77
C ARG A 256 -4.71 -15.04 22.36
N ILE A 257 -4.48 -14.25 21.32
CA ILE A 257 -5.50 -13.45 20.65
C ILE A 257 -5.63 -13.99 19.23
N GLU A 258 -6.81 -14.50 18.89
CA GLU A 258 -7.12 -14.96 17.55
C GLU A 258 -7.22 -13.77 16.59
N VAL A 259 -6.72 -13.94 15.36
CA VAL A 259 -6.75 -12.93 14.32
C VAL A 259 -7.35 -13.54 13.07
N GLU A 260 -8.42 -12.94 12.56
CA GLU A 260 -8.99 -13.28 11.27
C GLU A 260 -8.49 -12.29 10.23
N GLU A 261 -7.75 -12.77 9.23
CA GLU A 261 -7.22 -11.95 8.15
C GLU A 261 -8.20 -11.91 6.97
N VAL A 262 -8.58 -10.69 6.55
CA VAL A 262 -9.42 -10.47 5.38
C VAL A 262 -8.69 -9.57 4.40
N GLU A 263 -8.38 -10.12 3.23
CA GLU A 263 -7.82 -9.37 2.11
C GLU A 263 -8.91 -8.48 1.52
N VAL A 264 -8.79 -7.17 1.72
CA VAL A 264 -9.77 -6.17 1.24
C VAL A 264 -9.32 -5.44 -0.01
N TYR A 265 -8.04 -5.56 -0.38
CA TYR A 265 -7.51 -5.08 -1.66
C TYR A 265 -6.36 -5.95 -2.13
N ALA A 266 -6.22 -6.10 -3.43
CA ALA A 266 -5.05 -6.68 -4.07
C ALA A 266 -4.23 -5.58 -4.75
N THR A 267 -2.92 -5.78 -4.83
CA THR A 267 -2.04 -4.94 -5.66
C THR A 267 -1.51 -5.80 -6.79
N GLY A 268 -1.99 -5.53 -8.00
CA GLY A 268 -1.62 -6.26 -9.21
C GLY A 268 -0.75 -5.43 -10.14
N VAL A 269 -0.20 -6.10 -11.16
CA VAL A 269 0.28 -5.38 -12.35
C VAL A 269 -0.94 -4.89 -13.13
N MET A 270 -0.94 -3.61 -13.50
CA MET A 270 -2.03 -3.00 -14.26
C MET A 270 -2.27 -3.72 -15.58
N GLU A 271 -3.53 -4.06 -15.90
CA GLU A 271 -3.90 -4.84 -17.11
C GLU A 271 -3.40 -4.17 -18.42
N GLY A 272 -3.38 -2.83 -18.44
CA GLY A 272 -2.92 -2.03 -19.57
C GLY A 272 -1.40 -1.83 -19.68
N PHE A 273 -0.62 -2.24 -18.66
CA PHE A 273 0.80 -1.89 -18.55
C PHE A 273 1.61 -2.31 -19.78
N GLU A 274 1.49 -3.56 -20.22
CA GLU A 274 2.24 -4.08 -21.37
C GLU A 274 1.95 -3.27 -22.64
N ARG A 275 0.66 -2.99 -22.90
CA ARG A 275 0.22 -2.25 -24.08
C ARG A 275 0.73 -0.82 -24.07
N GLU A 276 0.66 -0.16 -22.91
CA GLU A 276 1.12 1.21 -22.74
C GLU A 276 2.64 1.31 -22.88
N PHE A 277 3.38 0.40 -22.24
CA PHE A 277 4.84 0.33 -22.31
C PHE A 277 5.34 0.10 -23.74
N VAL A 278 4.81 -0.93 -24.41
CA VAL A 278 5.17 -1.25 -25.80
C VAL A 278 4.72 -0.13 -26.76
N GLY A 279 3.54 0.44 -26.52
CA GLY A 279 3.02 1.56 -27.30
C GLY A 279 3.92 2.81 -27.20
N LEU A 280 4.41 3.14 -26.01
CA LEU A 280 5.35 4.24 -25.83
C LEU A 280 6.70 3.94 -26.50
N CYS A 281 7.23 2.72 -26.36
CA CYS A 281 8.47 2.33 -27.04
C CYS A 281 8.39 2.55 -28.55
N LYS A 282 7.26 2.15 -29.17
CA LYS A 282 7.01 2.35 -30.62
C LYS A 282 6.94 3.82 -31.01
N ARG A 283 6.23 4.66 -30.24
CA ARG A 283 6.18 6.11 -30.49
C ARG A 283 7.57 6.74 -30.47
N LEU A 284 8.39 6.35 -29.48
CA LEU A 284 9.77 6.83 -29.38
C LEU A 284 10.66 6.31 -30.53
N ASP A 285 10.37 5.12 -31.09
CA ASP A 285 11.05 4.61 -32.28
C ASP A 285 10.66 5.41 -33.53
N GLU A 286 9.40 5.81 -33.66
CA GLU A 286 8.90 6.61 -34.79
C GLU A 286 9.42 8.06 -34.76
N GLU A 287 9.58 8.64 -33.57
CA GLU A 287 10.14 9.98 -33.38
C GLU A 287 11.66 10.05 -33.63
N ASP A 288 12.37 8.94 -33.45
CA ASP A 288 13.81 8.85 -33.66
C ASP A 288 14.14 8.42 -35.10
N ALA A 289 14.13 9.39 -36.02
CA ALA A 289 14.37 9.20 -37.46
C ALA A 289 15.74 8.56 -37.81
N GLY A 290 16.65 8.40 -36.83
CA GLY A 290 17.95 7.76 -37.00
C GLY A 290 18.04 6.30 -36.52
N GLY A 291 17.05 5.79 -35.79
CA GLY A 291 17.04 4.41 -35.25
C GLY A 291 18.17 4.07 -34.26
N SER A 292 19.03 5.04 -33.92
CA SER A 292 20.17 4.89 -33.02
C SER A 292 20.09 5.94 -31.91
N GLY A 293 19.60 5.52 -30.74
CA GLY A 293 19.42 6.40 -29.59
C GLY A 293 19.62 5.69 -28.26
N VAL A 294 19.73 6.46 -27.19
CA VAL A 294 19.82 5.97 -25.81
C VAL A 294 18.52 6.29 -25.11
N ARG A 295 17.96 5.31 -24.40
CA ARG A 295 16.76 5.48 -23.57
C ARG A 295 17.03 4.91 -22.18
N ALA A 296 16.40 5.49 -21.17
CA ALA A 296 16.46 4.96 -19.81
C ALA A 296 15.09 4.42 -19.40
N VAL A 297 15.07 3.32 -18.66
CA VAL A 297 13.88 2.80 -17.98
C VAL A 297 14.19 2.67 -16.49
N VAL A 298 13.35 3.28 -15.65
CA VAL A 298 13.51 3.32 -14.20
C VAL A 298 12.48 2.40 -13.56
N VAL A 299 12.97 1.38 -12.87
CA VAL A 299 12.18 0.34 -12.21
C VAL A 299 12.09 0.64 -10.71
N PHE A 300 10.87 0.96 -10.26
CA PHE A 300 10.58 1.32 -8.86
C PHE A 300 10.29 0.11 -7.97
N SER A 301 9.94 -1.03 -8.56
CA SER A 301 9.62 -2.25 -7.81
C SER A 301 9.78 -3.50 -8.68
N PRO A 302 9.96 -4.69 -8.08
CA PRO A 302 10.00 -5.96 -8.79
C PRO A 302 8.83 -6.20 -9.77
N GLN A 303 7.63 -5.78 -9.40
CA GLN A 303 6.41 -5.96 -10.19
C GLN A 303 6.52 -5.29 -11.57
N GLY A 304 6.08 -6.00 -12.62
CA GLY A 304 6.12 -5.52 -14.02
C GLY A 304 7.50 -5.56 -14.69
N SER A 305 8.54 -6.03 -13.98
CA SER A 305 9.90 -6.12 -14.51
C SER A 305 10.02 -7.10 -15.69
N ASP A 306 9.32 -8.22 -15.64
CA ASP A 306 9.31 -9.23 -16.70
C ASP A 306 8.70 -8.69 -18.00
N VAL A 307 7.54 -8.04 -17.89
CA VAL A 307 6.83 -7.41 -19.02
C VAL A 307 7.69 -6.30 -19.62
N MET A 308 8.30 -5.44 -18.79
CA MET A 308 9.22 -4.41 -19.27
C MET A 308 10.43 -5.02 -19.99
N LEU A 309 11.11 -6.00 -19.39
CA LEU A 309 12.31 -6.58 -19.98
C LEU A 309 12.01 -7.33 -21.29
N ARG A 310 10.85 -7.99 -21.39
CA ARG A 310 10.37 -8.57 -22.66
C ARG A 310 10.09 -7.47 -23.68
N GLY A 311 9.44 -6.39 -23.27
CA GLY A 311 9.10 -5.25 -24.13
C GLY A 311 10.31 -4.58 -24.79
N ILE A 312 11.46 -4.52 -24.10
CA ILE A 312 12.72 -3.98 -24.65
C ILE A 312 13.60 -5.04 -25.34
N GLY A 313 13.16 -6.30 -25.36
CA GLY A 313 13.86 -7.44 -25.97
C GLY A 313 15.03 -7.98 -25.14
N TYR A 314 15.04 -7.73 -23.83
CA TYR A 314 16.06 -8.22 -22.91
C TYR A 314 15.72 -9.58 -22.29
N LEU A 315 14.47 -10.02 -22.41
CA LEU A 315 14.03 -11.38 -22.09
C LEU A 315 13.54 -12.11 -23.33
N ASP A 316 13.87 -13.40 -23.44
CA ASP A 316 13.30 -14.30 -24.45
C ASP A 316 11.92 -14.85 -24.03
N GLY A 317 11.30 -15.65 -24.89
CA GLY A 317 9.99 -16.28 -24.60
C GLY A 317 10.00 -17.22 -23.38
N ASN A 318 11.19 -17.68 -22.95
CA ASN A 318 11.39 -18.53 -21.79
C ASN A 318 11.75 -17.74 -20.52
N GLY A 319 11.73 -16.40 -20.57
CA GLY A 319 12.06 -15.54 -19.44
C GLY A 319 13.55 -15.48 -19.09
N ARG A 320 14.44 -15.81 -20.04
CA ARG A 320 15.89 -15.72 -19.85
C ARG A 320 16.48 -14.50 -20.54
N ALA A 321 17.52 -13.93 -19.92
CA ALA A 321 18.26 -12.81 -20.50
C ALA A 321 18.78 -13.13 -21.92
N THR A 322 18.47 -12.27 -22.88
CA THR A 322 18.92 -12.40 -24.28
C THR A 322 20.39 -12.00 -24.45
N GLU A 323 21.02 -12.40 -25.56
CA GLU A 323 22.36 -11.89 -25.90
C GLU A 323 22.37 -10.36 -26.08
N LYS A 324 21.26 -9.77 -26.53
CA LYS A 324 21.08 -8.31 -26.57
C LYS A 324 21.22 -7.70 -25.18
N ALA A 325 20.59 -8.29 -24.16
CA ALA A 325 20.71 -7.83 -22.78
C ALA A 325 22.17 -7.92 -22.28
N ARG A 326 22.88 -9.01 -22.60
CA ARG A 326 24.26 -9.26 -22.11
C ARG A 326 25.33 -8.42 -22.79
N ARG A 327 25.17 -8.16 -24.09
CA ARG A 327 26.16 -7.47 -24.93
C ARG A 327 25.84 -6.00 -25.20
N ARG A 328 24.79 -5.45 -24.55
CA ARG A 328 24.30 -4.08 -24.78
C ARG A 328 25.35 -2.95 -24.65
N TRP A 329 26.46 -3.20 -23.94
CA TRP A 329 27.58 -2.26 -23.79
C TRP A 329 28.93 -2.83 -24.24
N TRP A 330 28.96 -3.94 -24.97
CA TRP A 330 30.20 -4.53 -25.49
C TRP A 330 30.59 -3.84 -26.81
N GLN A 331 31.86 -3.48 -26.98
CA GLN A 331 32.41 -3.01 -28.26
C GLN A 331 33.20 -4.18 -28.88
N ASP A 332 32.83 -4.62 -30.09
CA ASP A 332 33.64 -5.62 -30.82
C ASP A 332 34.93 -4.96 -31.31
N GLU A 333 36.09 -5.59 -31.07
CA GLU A 333 37.42 -5.13 -31.56
C GLU A 333 37.58 -5.20 -33.10
N GLY A 334 36.51 -5.51 -33.83
CA GLY A 334 36.52 -5.74 -35.27
C GLY A 334 35.42 -5.00 -36.00
N GLY A 335 35.34 -3.66 -35.87
CA GLY A 335 34.90 -2.69 -36.89
C GLY A 335 33.58 -2.90 -37.66
N ALA A 336 32.76 -3.90 -37.33
CA ALA A 336 31.44 -4.07 -37.88
C ALA A 336 30.48 -3.25 -37.03
N ASN A 337 29.81 -2.29 -37.65
CA ASN A 337 28.75 -1.48 -37.07
C ASN A 337 27.55 -2.42 -36.80
N VAL A 338 27.65 -3.27 -35.76
CA VAL A 338 26.59 -4.20 -35.37
C VAL A 338 25.49 -3.38 -34.70
N ASN A 339 24.63 -2.87 -35.59
CA ASN A 339 23.33 -2.27 -35.39
C ASN A 339 23.27 -0.87 -34.76
N ALA A 340 22.91 0.09 -35.60
CA ALA A 340 22.08 1.24 -35.27
C ALA A 340 20.77 0.79 -34.60
N GLN A 341 20.86 0.39 -33.34
CA GLN A 341 19.73 -0.03 -32.51
C GLN A 341 19.71 0.78 -31.22
N VAL A 342 18.50 1.05 -30.76
CA VAL A 342 18.23 1.72 -29.49
C VAL A 342 18.84 0.92 -28.34
N ARG A 343 19.63 1.59 -27.51
CA ARG A 343 20.22 1.05 -26.28
C ARG A 343 19.41 1.49 -25.07
N TRP A 344 19.03 0.52 -24.23
CA TRP A 344 18.29 0.77 -22.99
C TRP A 344 19.22 0.72 -21.79
N ILE A 345 19.20 1.79 -21.01
CA ILE A 345 19.78 1.88 -19.66
C ILE A 345 18.70 1.40 -18.68
N VAL A 346 18.93 0.27 -18.02
CA VAL A 346 18.05 -0.28 -16.98
C VAL A 346 18.47 0.27 -15.63
N VAL A 347 17.60 1.07 -15.02
CA VAL A 347 17.86 1.77 -13.77
C VAL A 347 16.93 1.22 -12.70
N THR A 348 17.44 0.96 -11.50
CA THR A 348 16.65 0.48 -10.36
C THR A 348 16.66 1.48 -9.21
N ILE A 349 15.53 1.65 -8.52
CA ILE A 349 15.40 2.57 -7.38
C ILE A 349 16.24 2.14 -6.15
N GLY A 350 16.60 0.87 -6.06
CA GLY A 350 17.39 0.36 -4.94
C GLY A 350 17.70 -1.14 -5.01
N PRO A 351 18.44 -1.66 -4.01
CA PRO A 351 19.02 -3.00 -4.00
C PRO A 351 18.00 -4.13 -4.17
N THR A 352 16.83 -4.04 -3.53
CA THR A 352 15.79 -5.08 -3.62
C THR A 352 15.33 -5.30 -5.07
N THR A 353 15.12 -4.22 -5.81
CA THR A 353 14.71 -4.28 -7.22
C THR A 353 15.86 -4.78 -8.10
N ARG A 354 17.09 -4.32 -7.84
CA ARG A 354 18.29 -4.80 -8.54
C ARG A 354 18.47 -6.31 -8.39
N ASP A 355 18.45 -6.78 -7.14
CA ASP A 355 18.66 -8.18 -6.82
C ASP A 355 17.55 -9.04 -7.44
N HIS A 356 16.30 -8.57 -7.45
CA HIS A 356 15.23 -9.24 -8.17
C HIS A 356 15.50 -9.40 -9.67
N LEU A 357 15.96 -8.34 -10.37
CA LEU A 357 16.27 -8.41 -11.80
C LEU A 357 17.40 -9.41 -12.10
N ARG A 358 18.45 -9.39 -11.28
CA ARG A 358 19.59 -10.30 -11.41
C ARG A 358 19.19 -11.74 -11.12
N ASP A 359 18.57 -11.99 -9.97
CA ASP A 359 18.36 -13.34 -9.45
C ASP A 359 17.21 -14.06 -10.17
N THR A 360 16.20 -13.32 -10.65
CA THR A 360 15.03 -13.89 -11.35
C THR A 360 15.25 -14.01 -12.85
N PHE A 361 15.83 -12.99 -13.49
CA PHE A 361 15.89 -12.87 -14.95
C PHE A 361 17.30 -13.02 -15.51
N GLY A 362 18.34 -12.97 -14.67
CA GLY A 362 19.74 -12.92 -15.11
C GLY A 362 20.09 -11.60 -15.82
N VAL A 363 19.33 -10.53 -15.57
CA VAL A 363 19.57 -9.20 -16.15
C VAL A 363 20.15 -8.30 -15.06
N GLU A 364 21.44 -7.97 -15.18
CA GLU A 364 22.07 -6.98 -14.31
C GLU A 364 21.57 -5.58 -14.72
N PRO A 365 21.08 -4.74 -13.79
CA PRO A 365 20.78 -3.35 -14.09
C PRO A 365 22.05 -2.55 -14.39
N ASP A 366 21.92 -1.51 -15.22
CA ASP A 366 23.01 -0.58 -15.51
C ASP A 366 23.28 0.37 -14.34
N VAL A 367 22.21 0.72 -13.62
CA VAL A 367 22.27 1.64 -12.49
C VAL A 367 21.40 1.10 -11.35
N CYS A 368 21.95 1.12 -10.14
CA CYS A 368 21.20 1.00 -8.90
C CYS A 368 21.38 2.31 -8.14
N ALA A 369 20.29 3.04 -7.89
CA ALA A 369 20.37 4.32 -7.21
C ALA A 369 20.94 4.14 -5.80
N GLU A 370 21.90 4.98 -5.42
CA GLU A 370 22.49 4.99 -4.06
C GLU A 370 21.45 5.42 -3.02
N LYS A 371 20.56 6.34 -3.43
CA LYS A 371 19.44 6.82 -2.64
C LYS A 371 18.15 6.63 -3.45
N PRO A 372 17.06 6.12 -2.85
CA PRO A 372 15.78 5.96 -3.52
C PRO A 372 15.06 7.33 -3.65
N SER A 373 15.67 8.24 -4.40
CA SER A 373 15.19 9.61 -4.62
C SER A 373 15.35 10.03 -6.09
N PRO A 374 14.62 11.06 -6.55
CA PRO A 374 14.79 11.63 -7.89
C PRO A 374 16.24 12.00 -8.21
N GLU A 375 16.95 12.62 -7.27
CA GLU A 375 18.35 13.03 -7.44
C GLU A 375 19.29 11.82 -7.51
N GLY A 376 19.05 10.80 -6.67
CA GLY A 376 19.86 9.58 -6.66
C GLY A 376 19.78 8.84 -7.99
N LEU A 377 18.57 8.72 -8.55
CA LEU A 377 18.35 8.14 -9.86
C LEU A 377 19.02 8.93 -10.98
N ARG A 378 18.77 10.24 -11.02
CA ARG A 378 19.34 11.11 -12.05
C ARG A 378 20.88 11.08 -12.04
N ARG A 379 21.50 11.23 -10.86
CA ARG A 379 22.97 11.17 -10.73
C ARG A 379 23.52 9.81 -11.18
N GLY A 380 22.81 8.73 -10.88
CA GLY A 380 23.18 7.39 -11.33
C GLY A 380 23.20 7.27 -12.85
N VAL A 381 22.16 7.78 -13.52
CA VAL A 381 22.08 7.80 -14.99
C VAL A 381 23.19 8.68 -15.60
N GLU A 382 23.39 9.89 -15.08
CA GLU A 382 24.45 10.79 -15.56
C GLU A 382 25.86 10.20 -15.36
N ALA A 383 26.10 9.52 -14.24
CA ALA A 383 27.35 8.82 -13.97
C ALA A 383 27.58 7.66 -14.94
N PHE A 384 26.55 6.89 -15.23
CA PHE A 384 26.62 5.78 -16.16
C PHE A 384 26.90 6.24 -17.60
N LEU A 385 26.19 7.27 -18.08
CA LEU A 385 26.43 7.88 -19.39
C LEU A 385 27.87 8.36 -19.54
N ARG A 386 28.43 8.96 -18.46
CA ARG A 386 29.82 9.40 -18.40
C ARG A 386 30.82 8.26 -18.46
N GLU A 387 30.57 7.17 -17.74
CA GLU A 387 31.47 6.01 -17.67
C GLU A 387 31.56 5.28 -19.01
N LYS A 388 30.42 5.06 -19.68
CA LYS A 388 30.35 4.27 -20.92
C LYS A 388 30.69 5.06 -22.19
N ASN A 389 31.03 6.34 -22.05
CA ASN A 389 31.23 7.28 -23.16
C ASN A 389 30.16 7.13 -24.25
N VAL A 390 28.90 6.97 -23.81
CA VAL A 390 27.81 6.71 -24.74
C VAL A 390 27.59 7.98 -25.52
N THR A 391 27.88 7.95 -26.83
CA THR A 391 27.51 9.04 -27.72
C THR A 391 25.99 9.08 -27.75
N VAL A 392 25.41 9.97 -26.94
CA VAL A 392 23.99 10.32 -26.93
C VAL A 392 23.68 10.96 -28.25
#